data_AF-A0AAU8FUW8-F1
#
_entry.id   AF-A0AAU8FUW8-F1
#
_cell.length_a   1.000
_cell.length_b   1.000
_cell.length_c   1.000
_cell.angle_alpha   90.00
_cell.angle_beta   90.00
_cell.angle_gamma   90.00
#
_symmetry.space_group_name_H-M   'P 1'
#
loop_
_entity.id
_entity.type
_entity.pdbx_description
1 polymer ?
#
loop_
_entity_poly.entity_id
_entity_poly.type
_entity_poly.pdbx_seq_one_letter_code
_entity_poly.pdbx_strand_id
1 'polypeptide(L)'
;MGWSISPNFPIRNPNTRRSYWRSATDFLGYCEQLGVGSIDQVMPLHVAALVETLCRSVSSPTVKLRLAAVRHLLDWLATGQVIPHNPAASVKGPRHSVQRGKTPILDPVEARAILDAIDISTDWVAGSGADRPDGL
;
A
#
# COMPACT_ATOMS: atom_id res chain seq x y z
N MET A 1 -29.18 -12.56 15.42
CA MET A 1 -29.16 -11.24 14.76
C MET A 1 -27.71 -10.87 14.47
N GLY A 2 -27.20 -11.32 13.32
CA GLY A 2 -25.83 -11.07 12.90
C GLY A 2 -25.72 -9.69 12.29
N TRP A 3 -25.00 -8.79 12.95
CA TRP A 3 -24.65 -7.50 12.36
C TRP A 3 -23.59 -7.74 11.28
N SER A 4 -24.06 -8.04 10.07
CA SER A 4 -23.25 -7.87 8.87
C SER A 4 -23.02 -6.39 8.69
N ILE A 5 -21.92 -5.90 9.27
CA ILE A 5 -21.33 -4.61 8.90
C ILE A 5 -20.92 -4.79 7.45
N SER A 6 -21.82 -4.53 6.50
CA SER A 6 -21.46 -4.49 5.09
C SER A 6 -20.55 -3.28 4.92
N PRO A 7 -19.23 -3.44 4.83
CA PRO A 7 -18.39 -2.32 4.47
C PRO A 7 -18.76 -2.07 3.00
N ASN A 8 -19.27 -0.89 2.71
CA ASN A 8 -19.39 -0.47 1.33
C ASN A 8 -17.97 -0.21 0.78
N PHE A 9 -17.10 -1.23 0.72
CA PHE A 9 -15.68 -1.07 0.45
C PHE A 9 -14.93 -2.38 0.12
N PRO A 10 -15.15 -3.03 -1.05
CA PRO A 10 -14.43 -4.25 -1.36
C PRO A 10 -13.06 -3.92 -1.97
N ILE A 11 -12.09 -3.50 -1.15
CA ILE A 11 -10.67 -3.73 -1.50
C ILE A 11 -10.46 -5.24 -1.41
N ARG A 12 -10.69 -5.94 -2.52
CA ARG A 12 -10.62 -7.40 -2.59
C ARG A 12 -9.18 -7.90 -2.47
N ASN A 13 -8.22 -7.13 -2.97
CA ASN A 13 -6.82 -7.51 -2.97
C ASN A 13 -6.24 -7.41 -1.54
N PRO A 14 -5.79 -8.53 -0.93
CA PRO A 14 -5.24 -8.53 0.42
C PRO A 14 -3.98 -7.66 0.54
N ASN A 15 -3.17 -7.57 -0.51
CA ASN A 15 -1.96 -6.74 -0.53
C ASN A 15 -2.30 -5.25 -0.52
N THR A 16 -3.31 -4.86 -1.30
CA THR A 16 -3.82 -3.47 -1.31
C THR A 16 -4.42 -3.13 0.05
N ARG A 17 -5.21 -4.04 0.64
CA ARG A 17 -5.79 -3.86 1.97
C ARG A 17 -4.72 -3.66 3.04
N ARG A 18 -3.66 -4.49 3.04
CA ARG A 18 -2.54 -4.35 3.98
C ARG A 18 -1.79 -3.03 3.80
N SER A 19 -1.55 -2.63 2.55
CA SER A 19 -0.86 -1.37 2.24
C SER A 19 -1.69 -0.15 2.68
N TYR A 20 -3.00 -0.21 2.49
CA TYR A 20 -3.92 0.85 2.92
C TYR A 20 -4.00 0.94 4.44
N TRP A 21 -4.15 -0.21 5.11
CA TRP A 21 -4.13 -0.29 6.56
C TRP A 21 -2.87 0.35 7.14
N ARG A 22 -1.70 -0.04 6.63
CA ARG A 22 -0.43 0.55 7.08
C ARG A 22 -0.38 2.05 6.84
N SER A 23 -0.82 2.52 5.68
CA SER A 23 -0.82 3.95 5.35
C SER A 23 -1.78 4.76 6.25
N ALA A 24 -2.93 4.18 6.60
CA ALA A 24 -3.88 4.77 7.53
C ALA A 24 -3.30 4.85 8.96
N THR A 25 -2.68 3.76 9.44
CA THR A 25 -2.01 3.76 10.75
C THR A 25 -0.87 4.77 10.81
N ASP A 26 -0.01 4.81 9.78
CA ASP A 26 1.08 5.79 9.67
C ASP A 26 0.53 7.23 9.74
N PHE A 27 -0.60 7.50 9.07
CA PHE A 27 -1.25 8.82 9.10
C PHE A 27 -1.80 9.19 10.49
N LEU A 28 -2.47 8.26 11.17
CA LEU A 28 -3.00 8.52 12.51
C LEU A 28 -1.87 8.79 13.51
N GLY A 29 -0.77 8.03 13.44
CA GLY A 29 0.42 8.30 14.25
C GLY A 29 1.08 9.64 13.91
N TYR A 30 1.05 10.07 12.65
CA TYR A 30 1.51 11.40 12.25
C TYR A 30 0.62 12.52 12.84
N CYS A 31 -0.70 12.34 12.84
CA CYS A 31 -1.62 13.27 13.49
C CYS A 31 -1.36 13.40 14.99
N GLU A 32 -1.14 12.28 15.68
CA GLU A 32 -0.79 12.26 17.10
C GLU A 32 0.49 13.04 17.39
N GLN A 33 1.53 12.88 16.56
CA GLN A 33 2.78 13.65 16.66
C GLN A 33 2.61 15.15 16.47
N LEU A 34 1.58 15.57 15.71
CA LEU A 34 1.21 16.97 15.54
C LEU A 34 0.29 17.50 16.66
N GLY A 35 -0.04 16.68 17.66
CA GLY A 35 -0.96 17.03 18.74
C GLY A 35 -2.43 16.98 18.34
N VAL A 36 -2.76 16.38 17.20
CA VAL A 36 -4.15 16.18 16.74
C VAL A 36 -4.68 14.92 17.40
N GLY A 37 -5.22 15.08 18.61
CA GLY A 37 -5.68 13.97 19.45
C GLY A 37 -7.03 13.37 19.07
N SER A 38 -7.76 14.00 18.14
CA SER A 38 -9.06 13.51 17.68
C SER A 38 -9.22 13.63 16.18
N ILE A 39 -9.91 12.66 15.59
CA ILE A 39 -10.03 12.52 14.13
C ILE A 39 -10.88 13.63 13.47
N ASP A 40 -11.82 14.20 14.21
CA ASP A 40 -12.66 15.33 13.79
C ASP A 40 -11.88 16.66 13.74
N GLN A 41 -10.72 16.74 14.41
CA GLN A 41 -9.82 17.89 14.37
C GLN A 41 -8.85 17.84 13.16
N VAL A 42 -8.90 16.77 12.36
CA VAL A 42 -8.06 16.68 11.17
C VAL A 42 -8.52 17.70 10.13
N MET A 43 -7.65 18.65 9.83
CA MET A 43 -7.85 19.67 8.81
C MET A 43 -7.15 19.30 7.49
N PRO A 44 -7.59 19.86 6.35
CA PRO A 44 -6.89 19.69 5.06
C PRO A 44 -5.41 20.04 5.12
N LEU A 45 -5.03 21.00 5.99
CA LEU A 45 -3.64 21.40 6.22
C LEU A 45 -2.78 20.26 6.76
N HIS A 46 -3.29 19.44 7.69
CA HIS A 46 -2.54 18.30 8.23
C HIS A 46 -2.26 17.25 7.14
N VAL A 47 -3.25 17.01 6.27
CA VAL A 47 -3.11 16.08 5.14
C VAL A 47 -2.14 16.63 4.09
N ALA A 48 -2.18 17.93 3.80
CA ALA A 48 -1.24 18.57 2.89
C ALA A 48 0.21 18.51 3.43
N ALA A 49 0.39 18.77 4.73
CA ALA A 49 1.69 18.66 5.39
C ALA A 49 2.26 17.24 5.33
N LEU A 50 1.43 16.21 5.57
CA LEU A 50 1.81 14.82 5.37
C LEU A 50 2.31 14.58 3.94
N VAL A 51 1.55 15.03 2.93
CA VAL A 51 1.92 14.84 1.52
C VAL A 51 3.28 15.47 1.21
N GLU A 52 3.53 16.68 1.71
CA GLU A 52 4.84 17.35 1.58
C GLU A 52 5.98 16.56 2.24
N THR A 53 5.76 16.05 3.46
CA THR A 53 6.74 15.18 4.15
C THR A 53 7.02 13.90 3.36
N LEU A 54 5.99 13.28 2.80
CA LEU A 54 6.13 12.06 2.00
C LEU A 54 6.86 12.33 0.68
N CYS A 55 6.59 13.46 0.01
CA CYS A 55 7.28 13.85 -1.22
C CYS A 55 8.81 13.95 -1.06
N ARG A 56 9.30 14.23 0.16
CA ARG A 56 10.74 14.32 0.46
C ARG A 56 11.41 12.98 0.75
N SER A 57 10.63 11.93 1.03
CA SER A 57 11.15 10.66 1.58
C SER A 57 10.83 9.43 0.74
N VAL A 58 9.74 9.46 -0.05
CA VAL A 58 9.30 8.30 -0.83
C VAL A 58 8.95 8.65 -2.27
N SER A 59 8.87 7.64 -3.13
CA SER A 59 8.55 7.81 -4.54
C SER A 59 7.13 8.39 -4.75
N SER A 60 6.91 9.16 -5.82
CA SER A 60 5.58 9.73 -6.10
C SER A 60 4.44 8.69 -6.19
N PRO A 61 4.64 7.47 -6.75
CA PRO A 61 3.64 6.40 -6.66
C PRO A 61 3.30 6.02 -5.22
N THR A 62 4.29 5.94 -4.33
CA THR A 62 4.08 5.68 -2.90
C THR A 62 3.29 6.82 -2.24
N VAL A 63 3.60 8.08 -2.55
CA VAL A 63 2.82 9.23 -2.05
C VAL A 63 1.36 9.15 -2.49
N LYS A 64 1.11 8.85 -3.77
CA LYS A 64 -0.25 8.69 -4.31
C LYS A 64 -1.02 7.57 -3.62
N LEU A 65 -0.36 6.41 -3.40
CA LEU A 65 -0.97 5.27 -2.69
C LEU A 65 -1.35 5.64 -1.26
N ARG A 66 -0.42 6.27 -0.53
CA ARG A 66 -0.65 6.71 0.86
C ARG A 66 -1.78 7.73 0.94
N LEU A 67 -1.80 8.73 0.06
CA LEU A 67 -2.86 9.72 0.00
C LEU A 67 -4.22 9.11 -0.36
N ALA A 68 -4.26 8.12 -1.28
CA ALA A 68 -5.48 7.40 -1.59
C ALA A 68 -6.00 6.65 -0.35
N ALA A 69 -5.14 5.94 0.38
CA ALA A 69 -5.51 5.25 1.60
C ALA A 69 -6.09 6.20 2.67
N VAL A 70 -5.47 7.37 2.86
CA VAL A 70 -5.96 8.41 3.78
C VAL A 70 -7.32 8.94 3.35
N ARG A 71 -7.51 9.27 2.06
CA ARG A 71 -8.83 9.69 1.56
C ARG A 71 -9.90 8.63 1.80
N HIS A 72 -9.59 7.37 1.50
CA HIS A 72 -10.53 6.28 1.68
C HIS A 72 -10.93 6.06 3.13
N LEU A 73 -9.99 6.16 4.07
CA LEU A 73 -10.30 6.13 5.50
C LEU A 73 -11.28 7.25 5.87
N LEU A 74 -10.97 8.49 5.47
CA LEU A 74 -11.76 9.66 5.83
C LEU A 74 -13.12 9.70 5.12
N ASP A 75 -13.22 9.20 3.89
CA ASP A 75 -14.50 9.00 3.19
C ASP A 75 -15.39 7.99 3.92
N TRP A 76 -14.80 6.90 4.42
CA TRP A 76 -15.53 5.91 5.21
C TRP A 76 -16.05 6.51 6.51
N LEU A 77 -15.23 7.30 7.21
CA LEU A 77 -15.62 8.00 8.43
C LEU A 77 -16.72 9.05 8.17
N ALA A 78 -16.64 9.78 7.06
CA ALA A 78 -17.67 10.75 6.67
C ALA A 78 -18.98 10.04 6.31
N THR A 79 -18.91 8.94 5.56
CA THR A 79 -20.08 8.12 5.22
C THR A 79 -20.74 7.54 6.48
N GLY A 80 -19.93 7.12 7.46
CA GLY A 80 -20.37 6.66 8.77
C GLY A 80 -20.78 7.77 9.74
N GLN A 81 -20.79 9.04 9.31
CA GLN A 81 -21.16 10.22 10.10
C GLN A 81 -20.28 10.43 11.36
N VAL A 82 -19.04 9.91 11.35
CA VAL A 82 -18.06 10.14 12.42
C VAL A 82 -17.40 11.51 12.28
N ILE A 83 -17.19 11.95 11.04
CA ILE A 83 -16.71 13.30 10.71
C ILE A 83 -17.69 13.97 9.74
N PRO A 84 -17.83 15.30 9.74
CA PRO A 84 -18.83 15.99 8.93
C PRO A 84 -18.53 15.95 7.42
N HIS A 85 -17.25 15.89 7.04
CA HIS A 85 -16.80 15.80 5.65
C HIS A 85 -15.36 15.25 5.59
N ASN A 86 -14.91 14.80 4.41
CA ASN A 86 -13.54 14.34 4.21
C ASN A 86 -12.56 15.54 4.03
N PRO A 87 -11.65 15.80 4.99
CA PRO A 87 -10.68 16.90 4.89
C PRO A 87 -9.59 16.66 3.83
N ALA A 88 -9.38 15.42 3.39
CA ALA A 88 -8.40 15.08 2.35
C ALA A 88 -8.95 15.23 0.91
N ALA A 89 -10.24 15.55 0.74
CA ALA A 89 -10.87 15.67 -0.56
C ALA A 89 -10.27 16.78 -1.43
N SER A 90 -9.85 17.89 -0.81
CA SER A 90 -9.28 19.06 -1.50
C SER A 90 -7.76 18.97 -1.73
N VAL A 91 -7.06 18.08 -1.03
CA VAL A 91 -5.59 17.98 -1.09
C VAL A 91 -5.16 17.33 -2.39
N LYS A 92 -4.19 17.89 -3.10
CA LYS A 92 -3.65 17.31 -4.34
C LYS A 92 -2.37 16.50 -4.05
N GLY A 93 -2.28 15.32 -4.65
CA GLY A 93 -1.06 14.52 -4.63
C GLY A 93 -0.01 15.07 -5.61
N PRO A 94 1.26 14.64 -5.50
CA PRO A 94 2.31 15.10 -6.41
C PRO A 94 1.99 14.75 -7.86
N ARG A 95 2.33 15.66 -8.76
CA ARG A 95 2.22 15.45 -10.20
C ARG A 95 3.27 14.41 -10.62
N HIS A 96 2.84 13.15 -10.72
CA HIS A 96 3.67 12.09 -11.24
C HIS A 96 3.59 12.07 -12.77
N SER A 97 4.65 12.54 -13.43
CA SER A 97 4.86 12.37 -14.87
C SER A 97 5.88 11.27 -15.08
N VAL A 98 5.44 10.10 -15.54
CA VAL A 98 6.32 9.01 -16.01
C VAL A 98 6.35 9.09 -17.53
N GLN A 99 7.45 9.57 -18.11
CA GLN A 99 7.65 9.54 -19.57
C GLN A 99 8.04 8.15 -20.10
N ARG A 100 8.35 7.19 -19.21
CA ARG A 100 8.69 5.81 -19.58
C ARG A 100 8.36 4.87 -18.42
N GLY A 101 7.92 3.65 -18.70
CA GLY A 101 7.82 2.60 -17.68
C GLY A 101 9.18 2.36 -17.03
N LYS A 102 9.22 2.17 -15.71
CA LYS A 102 10.46 1.86 -15.00
C LYS A 102 10.97 0.45 -15.27
N THR A 103 10.09 -0.46 -15.69
CA THR A 103 10.46 -1.80 -16.12
C THR A 103 11.14 -1.69 -17.49
N PRO A 104 12.46 -1.89 -17.57
CA PRO A 104 13.16 -1.84 -18.84
C PRO A 104 12.63 -2.96 -19.76
N ILE A 105 12.61 -2.68 -21.06
CA ILE A 105 12.42 -3.73 -22.05
C ILE A 105 13.76 -4.47 -22.11
N LEU A 106 13.74 -5.75 -21.72
CA LEU A 106 14.92 -6.61 -21.80
C LEU A 106 15.22 -6.92 -23.27
N ASP A 107 16.44 -6.63 -23.70
CA ASP A 107 16.94 -7.10 -25.00
C ASP A 107 17.10 -8.63 -24.99
N PRO A 108 16.91 -9.34 -26.12
CA PRO A 108 17.10 -10.79 -26.17
C PRO A 108 18.45 -11.28 -25.60
N VAL A 109 19.54 -10.53 -25.78
CA VAL A 109 20.86 -10.90 -25.24
C VAL A 109 20.90 -10.77 -23.72
N GLU A 110 20.35 -9.68 -23.16
CA GLU A 110 20.25 -9.47 -21.72
C GLU A 110 19.35 -10.53 -21.07
N ALA A 111 18.22 -10.86 -21.70
CA ALA A 111 17.33 -11.92 -21.25
C ALA A 111 18.05 -13.27 -21.21
N ARG A 112 18.83 -13.59 -22.26
CA ARG A 112 19.61 -14.83 -22.32
C ARG A 112 20.68 -14.88 -21.24
N ALA A 113 21.41 -13.78 -21.02
CA ALA A 113 22.41 -13.69 -19.96
C ALA A 113 21.82 -13.90 -18.56
N ILE A 114 20.62 -13.37 -18.29
CA ILE A 114 19.90 -13.63 -17.02
C ILE A 114 19.57 -15.12 -16.88
N LEU A 115 19.06 -15.75 -17.94
CA LEU A 115 18.70 -17.17 -17.90
C LEU A 115 19.92 -18.07 -17.72
N ASP A 116 21.03 -17.77 -18.39
CA ASP A 116 22.28 -18.56 -18.30
C ASP A 116 22.99 -18.37 -16.94
N ALA A 117 22.71 -17.27 -16.22
CA ALA A 117 23.24 -17.02 -14.88
C ALA A 117 22.47 -17.74 -13.76
N ILE A 118 21.33 -18.37 -14.07
CA ILE A 118 20.57 -19.15 -13.09
C ILE A 118 21.27 -20.50 -12.91
N ASP A 119 21.83 -20.73 -11.73
CA ASP A 119 22.41 -22.02 -11.36
C ASP A 119 21.30 -23.07 -11.18
N ILE A 120 21.13 -23.91 -12.20
CA ILE A 120 20.18 -25.03 -12.22
C ILE A 120 20.69 -26.28 -11.50
N SER A 121 21.91 -26.27 -10.96
CA SER A 121 22.45 -27.38 -10.16
C SER A 121 21.90 -27.40 -8.74
N THR A 122 21.12 -26.38 -8.36
CA THR A 122 20.30 -26.45 -7.15
C THR A 122 19.15 -27.41 -7.43
N ASP A 123 19.35 -28.68 -7.08
CA ASP A 123 18.25 -29.64 -6.95
C ASP A 123 17.21 -28.98 -6.02
N TRP A 124 15.99 -28.79 -6.50
CA TRP A 124 14.88 -28.37 -5.65
C TRP A 124 14.53 -29.54 -4.72
N VAL A 125 15.43 -29.95 -3.84
CA VAL A 125 15.11 -30.97 -2.85
C VAL A 125 14.23 -30.27 -1.83
N ALA A 126 12.91 -30.51 -1.94
CA ALA A 126 12.02 -30.38 -0.82
C ALA A 126 12.71 -31.04 0.39
N GLY A 127 13.10 -30.22 1.37
CA GLY A 127 13.81 -30.71 2.53
C GLY A 127 13.04 -31.87 3.16
N SER A 128 13.73 -33.00 3.27
CA SER A 128 13.68 -33.94 4.40
C SER A 128 12.33 -34.55 4.79
N GLY A 129 12.21 -35.86 4.56
CA GLY A 129 11.65 -36.76 5.57
C GLY A 129 10.39 -37.51 5.17
N ALA A 130 10.54 -38.62 4.44
CA ALA A 130 9.68 -39.78 4.61
C ALA A 130 10.43 -41.03 4.17
N ASP A 131 10.94 -41.75 5.16
CA ASP A 131 10.89 -43.20 5.23
C ASP A 131 9.83 -43.78 4.28
N ARG A 132 10.29 -44.52 3.27
CA ARG A 132 9.41 -45.37 2.48
C ARG A 132 9.93 -46.79 2.67
N PRO A 133 9.37 -47.56 3.61
CA PRO A 133 9.72 -48.95 3.76
C PRO A 133 9.13 -49.76 2.60
N ASP A 134 9.90 -50.78 2.23
CA ASP A 134 9.50 -52.03 1.59
C ASP A 134 9.26 -52.06 0.08
N GLY A 135 10.18 -52.76 -0.59
CA GLY A 135 9.89 -54.01 -1.29
C GLY A 135 9.05 -53.94 -2.56
N LEU A 136 9.74 -54.00 -3.72
CA LEU A 136 9.68 -55.08 -4.73
C LEU A 136 10.60 -54.73 -5.91
#